data_AF-A0A6V8LUP4-F1
#
_entry.id   AF-A0A6V8LUP4-F1
#
_cell.length_a   1.000
_cell.length_b   1.000
_cell.length_c   1.000
_cell.angle_alpha   90.00
_cell.angle_beta   90.00
_cell.angle_gamma   90.00
#
_symmetry.space_group_name_H-M   'P 1'
#
loop_
_entity.id
_entity.type
_entity.pdbx_description
1 polymer ?
#
loop_
_entity_poly.entity_id
_entity_poly.type
_entity_poly.pdbx_seq_one_letter_code
_entity_poly.pdbx_strand_id
1 'polypeptide(L)'
;MSNQSKKGSFWLSATRAQARDTGMALVLVCLLAAWFTANRTWLGVGILLLVLDMTWPSAFKVPAKLWLGLAHALGTVMSKLLLSVVFFTVLTPMGLLRRAMGKDSMQVRRFKSGPESVFRERGHTFTAADIETPY
;
A
#
# COMPACT_ATOMS: atom_id res chain seq x y z
N MET A 1 29.78 -11.62 23.51
CA MET A 1 28.85 -10.60 24.03
C MET A 1 28.31 -9.81 22.84
N SER A 2 27.10 -10.15 22.38
CA SER A 2 26.48 -9.55 21.19
C SER A 2 25.96 -8.15 21.52
N ASN A 3 26.56 -7.15 20.88
CA ASN A 3 26.21 -5.75 21.01
C ASN A 3 24.87 -5.50 20.31
N GLN A 4 23.78 -5.43 21.09
CA GLN A 4 22.46 -5.07 20.63
C GLN A 4 22.45 -3.61 20.19
N SER A 5 22.52 -3.39 18.87
CA SER A 5 22.33 -2.08 18.25
C SER A 5 20.97 -1.52 18.66
N LYS A 6 20.98 -0.46 19.46
CA LYS A 6 19.79 0.33 19.78
C LYS A 6 19.17 0.79 18.45
N LYS A 7 18.03 0.20 18.06
CA LYS A 7 17.14 0.72 17.03
C LYS A 7 16.59 2.07 17.52
N GLY A 8 17.36 3.12 17.31
CA GLY A 8 16.90 4.50 17.46
C GLY A 8 15.70 4.69 16.54
N SER A 9 14.57 5.03 17.12
CA SER A 9 13.33 5.29 16.40
C SER A 9 13.58 6.38 15.34
N PHE A 10 13.56 5.99 14.06
CA PHE A 10 13.55 6.89 12.89
C PHE A 10 12.51 8.02 13.01
N TRP A 11 11.50 7.82 13.86
CA TRP A 11 10.41 8.73 14.25
C TRP A 11 10.80 10.05 14.95
N LEU A 12 12.07 10.27 15.31
CA LEU A 12 12.50 11.46 16.07
C LEU A 12 13.56 12.32 15.35
N SER A 13 14.00 11.94 14.15
CA SER A 13 14.95 12.74 13.35
C SER A 13 14.23 13.46 12.20
N ALA A 14 13.25 14.31 12.52
CA ALA A 14 12.82 15.33 11.57
C ALA A 14 13.95 16.37 11.50
N THR A 15 14.82 16.24 10.49
CA THR A 15 15.93 17.17 10.25
C THR A 15 15.37 18.59 10.12
N ARG A 16 16.12 19.62 10.57
CA ARG A 16 15.66 21.03 10.50
C ARG A 16 15.14 21.44 9.11
N ALA A 17 15.72 20.89 8.04
CA ALA A 17 15.26 21.07 6.67
C ALA A 17 13.83 20.52 6.47
N GLN A 18 13.56 19.29 6.92
CA GLN A 18 12.26 18.65 6.81
C GLN A 18 11.17 19.38 7.62
N ALA A 19 11.54 19.94 8.77
CA ALA A 19 10.64 20.81 9.54
C ALA A 19 10.31 22.11 8.77
N ARG A 20 11.30 22.72 8.11
CA ARG A 20 11.11 23.92 7.28
C ARG A 20 10.24 23.63 6.06
N ASP A 21 10.49 22.54 5.35
CA ASP A 21 9.74 22.16 4.14
C ASP A 21 8.27 21.86 4.46
N THR A 22 8.03 21.22 5.62
CA THR A 22 6.67 20.99 6.11
C THR A 22 5.98 22.30 6.49
N GLY A 23 6.69 23.23 7.14
CA GLY A 23 6.19 24.58 7.44
C GLY A 23 5.80 25.35 6.18
N MET A 24 6.66 25.34 5.15
CA MET A 24 6.38 26.00 3.86
C MET A 24 5.17 25.40 3.14
N ALA A 25 5.02 24.07 3.15
CA ALA A 25 3.87 23.40 2.54
C ALA A 25 2.55 23.76 3.26
N LEU A 26 2.57 23.84 4.58
CA LEU A 26 1.40 24.16 5.39
C LEU A 26 0.97 25.62 5.20
N VAL A 27 1.94 26.54 5.06
CA VAL A 27 1.71 27.94 4.68
C VAL A 27 1.01 28.05 3.31
N LEU A 28 1.48 27.30 2.32
CA LEU A 28 0.91 27.32 0.97
C LEU A 28 -0.54 26.79 0.95
N VAL A 29 -0.82 25.70 1.68
CA VAL A 29 -2.18 25.16 1.83
C VAL A 29 -3.11 26.17 2.51
N CYS A 30 -2.63 26.89 3.53
CA CYS A 30 -3.43 27.88 4.24
C CYS A 30 -3.73 29.12 3.36
N LEU A 31 -2.76 29.58 2.56
CA LEU A 31 -2.94 30.65 1.58
C LEU A 31 -3.95 30.25 0.49
N LEU A 32 -3.87 29.02 -0.02
CA LEU A 32 -4.84 28.51 -0.99
C LEU A 32 -6.25 28.39 -0.40
N ALA A 33 -6.38 27.91 0.84
CA ALA A 33 -7.67 27.84 1.54
C ALA A 33 -8.27 29.23 1.80
N ALA A 34 -7.44 30.21 2.16
CA ALA A 34 -7.86 31.59 2.35
C ALA A 34 -8.28 32.28 1.04
N TRP A 35 -7.58 31.97 -0.06
CA TRP A 35 -7.95 32.42 -1.40
C TRP A 35 -9.27 31.81 -1.85
N PHE A 36 -9.53 30.54 -1.51
CA PHE A 36 -10.76 29.85 -1.90
C PHE A 36 -11.99 30.25 -1.07
N THR A 37 -11.81 30.79 0.15
CA THR A 37 -12.93 30.95 1.10
C THR A 37 -13.38 32.39 1.37
N ALA A 38 -12.75 33.40 0.75
CA ALA A 38 -13.23 34.79 0.66
C ALA A 38 -13.82 35.44 1.95
N ASN A 39 -13.41 35.00 3.15
CA ASN A 39 -13.90 35.52 4.44
C ASN A 39 -12.75 36.14 5.25
N ARG A 40 -12.86 37.44 5.55
CA ARG A 40 -11.81 38.28 6.17
C ARG A 40 -11.38 37.81 7.56
N THR A 41 -12.23 37.09 8.28
CA THR A 41 -11.98 36.59 9.64
C THR A 41 -11.02 35.41 9.68
N TRP A 42 -11.09 34.50 8.70
CA TRP A 42 -10.17 33.35 8.62
C TRP A 42 -8.76 33.72 8.17
N LEU A 43 -8.60 34.84 7.44
CA LEU A 43 -7.29 35.39 7.10
C LEU A 43 -6.49 35.79 8.36
N GLY A 44 -7.14 36.40 9.36
CA GLY A 44 -6.48 36.77 10.61
C GLY A 44 -6.00 35.56 11.42
N VAL A 45 -6.80 34.50 11.45
CA VAL A 45 -6.45 33.24 12.12
C VAL A 45 -5.30 32.52 11.41
N GLY A 46 -5.31 32.51 10.07
CA GLY A 46 -4.22 31.96 9.26
C GLY A 46 -2.89 32.69 9.49
N ILE A 47 -2.91 34.02 9.53
CA ILE A 47 -1.73 34.85 9.82
C ILE A 47 -1.24 34.62 11.25
N LEU A 48 -2.13 34.53 12.24
CA LEU A 48 -1.76 34.25 13.63
C LEU A 48 -1.09 32.88 13.77
N LEU A 49 -1.65 31.84 13.13
CA LEU A 49 -1.06 30.50 13.06
C LEU A 49 0.31 30.51 12.37
N LEU A 50 0.47 31.31 11.32
CA LEU A 50 1.72 31.46 10.56
C LEU A 50 2.81 32.15 11.39
N VAL A 51 2.45 33.21 12.13
CA VAL A 51 3.35 33.85 13.09
C VAL A 51 3.69 32.90 14.23
N LEU A 52 2.74 32.10 14.73
CA LEU A 52 3.01 31.07 15.74
C LEU A 52 3.95 29.97 15.23
N ASP A 53 3.79 29.52 13.98
CA ASP A 53 4.69 28.54 13.34
C ASP A 53 6.11 29.11 13.20
N MET A 54 6.22 30.36 12.77
CA MET A 54 7.50 31.04 12.58
C MET A 54 8.21 31.36 13.91
N THR A 55 7.46 31.69 14.96
CA THR A 55 8.02 32.01 16.29
C THR A 55 8.32 30.75 17.11
N TRP A 56 7.50 29.70 16.96
CA TRP A 56 7.62 28.45 17.71
C TRP A 56 7.36 27.21 16.85
N PRO A 57 8.28 26.85 15.93
CA PRO A 57 8.12 25.71 15.02
C PRO A 57 8.06 24.36 15.75
N SER A 58 8.47 24.32 17.02
CA SER A 58 8.37 23.10 17.84
C SER A 58 6.94 22.77 18.30
N ALA A 59 6.00 23.72 18.30
CA ALA A 59 4.61 23.46 18.69
C ALA A 59 3.87 22.65 17.61
N PHE A 60 4.21 22.88 16.34
CA PHE A 60 3.66 22.14 15.20
C PHE A 60 4.19 20.70 15.06
N LYS A 61 5.20 20.30 15.84
CA LYS A 61 5.70 18.92 15.84
C LYS A 61 4.65 17.92 16.29
N VAL A 62 3.77 18.28 17.23
CA VAL A 62 2.72 17.40 17.75
C VAL A 62 1.67 17.09 16.68
N PRO A 63 1.01 18.08 16.05
CA PRO A 63 0.06 17.83 14.96
C PRO A 63 0.75 17.20 13.74
N ALA A 64 1.97 17.60 13.40
CA ALA A 64 2.72 16.97 12.30
C ALA A 64 2.99 15.48 12.56
N LYS A 65 3.35 15.10 13.80
CA LYS A 65 3.56 13.70 14.18
C LYS A 65 2.27 12.90 14.11
N LEU A 66 1.15 13.48 14.56
CA LEU A 66 -0.17 12.86 14.46
C LEU A 66 -0.56 12.66 12.97
N TRP A 67 -0.37 13.69 12.15
CA TRP A 67 -0.66 13.65 10.73
C TRP A 67 0.18 12.62 9.97
N LEU A 68 1.50 12.60 10.21
CA LEU A 68 2.39 11.62 9.60
C LEU A 68 2.11 10.20 10.07
N GLY A 69 1.77 10.02 11.35
CA GLY A 69 1.31 8.73 11.88
C GLY A 69 0.05 8.24 11.18
N LEU A 70 -0.93 9.13 10.98
CA LEU A 70 -2.16 8.84 10.24
C LEU A 70 -1.87 8.50 8.78
N ALA A 71 -1.04 9.30 8.10
CA ALA A 71 -0.64 9.07 6.72
C ALA A 71 0.06 7.70 6.55
N HIS A 72 0.88 7.31 7.52
CA HIS A 72 1.56 6.01 7.50
C HIS A 72 0.59 4.85 7.69
N ALA A 73 -0.35 4.96 8.64
CA ALA A 73 -1.41 3.98 8.84
C ALA A 73 -2.29 3.87 7.58
N LEU A 74 -2.65 5.01 6.98
CA LEU A 74 -3.41 5.05 5.75
C LEU A 74 -2.64 4.36 4.62
N GLY A 75 -1.33 4.62 4.48
CA GLY A 75 -0.49 4.00 3.46
C GLY A 75 -0.38 2.47 3.61
N THR A 76 -0.30 1.96 4.83
CA THR A 76 -0.25 0.50 5.08
C THR A 76 -1.58 -0.19 4.76
N VAL A 77 -2.71 0.50 4.99
CA VAL A 77 -4.03 0.00 4.63
C VAL A 77 -4.26 0.12 3.12
N MET A 78 -3.82 1.22 2.51
CA MET A 78 -4.03 1.52 1.10
C MET A 78 -3.33 0.51 0.18
N SER A 79 -2.13 0.06 0.53
CA SER A 79 -1.44 -1.01 -0.23
C SER A 79 -2.27 -2.30 -0.30
N LYS A 80 -2.88 -2.71 0.82
CA LYS A 80 -3.77 -3.88 0.86
C LYS A 80 -5.07 -3.64 0.08
N LEU A 81 -5.66 -2.45 0.24
CA LEU A 81 -6.87 -2.03 -0.48
C LEU A 81 -6.66 -2.07 -1.99
N LEU A 82 -5.57 -1.49 -2.49
CA LEU A 82 -5.24 -1.50 -3.93
C LEU A 82 -5.11 -2.93 -4.44
N LEU A 83 -4.39 -3.80 -3.73
CA LEU A 83 -4.25 -5.20 -4.12
C LEU A 83 -5.61 -5.92 -4.15
N SER A 84 -6.44 -5.72 -3.13
CA SER A 84 -7.80 -6.29 -3.08
C SER A 84 -8.68 -5.78 -4.22
N VAL A 85 -8.68 -4.48 -4.49
CA VAL A 85 -9.46 -3.87 -5.57
C VAL A 85 -9.02 -4.42 -6.92
N VAL A 86 -7.72 -4.49 -7.19
CA VAL A 86 -7.18 -5.10 -8.42
C VAL A 86 -7.56 -6.57 -8.51
N PHE A 87 -7.47 -7.32 -7.43
CA PHE A 87 -7.85 -8.73 -7.40
C PHE A 87 -9.33 -8.94 -7.75
N PHE A 88 -10.23 -8.15 -7.17
CA PHE A 88 -11.66 -8.27 -7.43
C PHE A 88 -12.08 -7.70 -8.79
N THR A 89 -11.39 -6.67 -9.29
CA THR A 89 -11.77 -6.00 -10.54
C THR A 89 -11.14 -6.66 -11.77
N VAL A 90 -9.96 -7.28 -11.63
CA VAL A 90 -9.23 -7.87 -12.76
C VAL A 90 -9.17 -9.38 -12.64
N LEU A 91 -8.57 -9.91 -11.56
CA LEU A 91 -8.32 -11.35 -11.43
C LEU A 91 -9.61 -12.17 -11.30
N THR A 92 -10.55 -11.69 -10.50
CA THR A 92 -11.82 -12.37 -10.24
C THR A 92 -12.70 -12.49 -11.49
N PRO A 93 -12.98 -11.42 -12.25
CA PRO A 93 -13.75 -11.55 -13.49
C PRO A 93 -12.98 -12.32 -14.55
N MET A 94 -11.65 -12.25 -14.60
CA MET A 94 -10.87 -13.07 -15.52
C MET A 94 -11.01 -14.58 -15.20
N GLY A 95 -10.97 -14.94 -13.92
CA GLY A 95 -11.23 -16.31 -13.46
C GLY A 95 -12.67 -16.76 -13.74
N LEU A 96 -13.65 -15.89 -13.52
CA LEU A 96 -15.06 -16.17 -13.78
C LEU A 96 -15.33 -16.31 -15.28
N LEU A 97 -14.72 -15.46 -16.11
CA LEU A 97 -14.81 -15.54 -17.57
C LEU A 97 -14.19 -16.84 -18.08
N ARG A 98 -13.02 -17.23 -17.56
CA ARG A 98 -12.40 -18.54 -17.87
C ARG A 98 -13.30 -19.70 -17.48
N ARG A 99 -13.98 -19.60 -16.33
CA ARG A 99 -14.95 -20.60 -15.86
C ARG A 99 -16.19 -20.65 -16.75
N ALA A 100 -16.71 -19.50 -17.19
CA ALA A 100 -17.85 -19.41 -18.11
C ALA A 100 -17.51 -19.96 -19.51
N MET A 101 -16.28 -19.77 -19.99
CA MET A 101 -15.78 -20.36 -21.23
C MET A 101 -15.57 -21.89 -21.17
N GLY A 102 -15.86 -22.55 -20.04
CA GLY A 102 -15.80 -24.00 -19.92
C GLY A 102 -14.38 -24.59 -19.91
N LYS A 103 -13.35 -23.75 -19.77
CA LYS A 103 -11.95 -24.20 -19.66
C LYS A 103 -11.68 -24.73 -18.24
N ASP A 104 -12.07 -25.97 -17.99
CA ASP A 104 -11.70 -26.71 -16.78
C ASP A 104 -10.35 -27.42 -16.97
N SER A 105 -9.27 -26.62 -16.99
CA SER A 105 -7.91 -27.14 -17.19
C SER A 105 -7.47 -28.14 -16.12
N MET A 106 -8.09 -28.11 -14.94
CA MET A 106 -7.77 -28.99 -13.81
C MET A 106 -8.74 -30.18 -13.67
N GLN A 107 -9.71 -30.32 -14.58
CA GLN A 107 -10.76 -31.34 -14.52
C GLN A 107 -11.44 -31.42 -13.13
N VAL A 108 -11.58 -30.28 -12.46
CA VAL A 108 -12.06 -30.21 -11.06
C VAL A 108 -13.46 -30.79 -10.94
N ARG A 109 -14.28 -30.66 -11.98
CA ARG A 109 -15.62 -31.25 -12.04
C ARG A 109 -15.64 -32.78 -12.17
N ARG A 110 -14.57 -33.40 -12.66
CA ARG A 110 -14.45 -34.87 -12.80
C ARG A 110 -13.74 -35.51 -11.61
N PHE A 111 -12.95 -34.73 -10.88
CA PHE A 111 -12.26 -35.19 -9.69
C PHE A 111 -13.27 -35.67 -8.62
N LYS A 112 -13.19 -36.96 -8.26
CA LYS A 112 -14.08 -37.68 -7.33
C LYS A 112 -15.53 -37.92 -7.78
N SER A 113 -15.90 -37.63 -9.02
CA SER A 113 -17.26 -37.88 -9.52
C SER A 113 -17.47 -39.30 -10.06
N GLY A 114 -16.42 -40.12 -10.16
CA GLY A 114 -16.47 -41.50 -10.60
C GLY A 114 -15.21 -42.29 -10.23
N PRO A 115 -15.15 -43.58 -10.60
CA PRO A 115 -13.98 -44.45 -10.37
C PRO A 115 -12.79 -44.16 -11.31
N GLU A 116 -13.02 -43.39 -12.38
CA GLU A 116 -12.03 -43.03 -13.39
C GLU A 116 -10.97 -42.05 -12.86
N SER A 117 -9.70 -42.29 -13.19
CA SER A 117 -8.60 -41.40 -12.85
C SER A 117 -8.63 -40.13 -13.72
N VAL A 118 -8.47 -38.95 -13.10
CA VAL A 118 -8.31 -37.68 -13.83
C VAL A 118 -6.87 -37.45 -14.32
N PHE A 119 -5.92 -38.29 -13.85
CA PHE A 119 -4.55 -38.22 -14.32
C PHE A 119 -4.47 -38.78 -15.73
N ARG A 120 -3.70 -38.11 -16.60
CA ARG A 120 -3.38 -38.66 -17.91
C ARG A 120 -2.42 -39.82 -17.73
N GLU A 121 -2.84 -41.03 -18.12
CA GLU A 121 -1.94 -42.17 -18.26
C GLU A 121 -0.92 -41.85 -19.34
N ARG A 122 0.36 -41.81 -18.95
CA ARG A 122 1.45 -41.69 -19.90
C ARG A 122 1.81 -43.10 -20.36
N GLY A 123 1.27 -43.52 -21.49
CA GLY A 123 1.54 -44.81 -22.13
C GLY A 123 2.94 -44.95 -22.73
N HIS A 124 3.95 -44.33 -22.12
CA HIS A 124 5.36 -44.48 -22.48
C HIS A 124 6.04 -45.52 -21.57
N THR A 125 6.81 -46.42 -22.17
CA THR A 125 7.71 -47.33 -21.46
C THR A 125 8.94 -46.55 -21.04
N PHE A 126 9.13 -46.35 -19.74
CA PHE A 126 10.30 -45.66 -19.20
C PHE A 126 11.58 -46.38 -19.59
N THR A 127 12.48 -45.67 -20.26
CA THR A 127 13.81 -46.16 -20.64
C THR A 127 14.90 -45.46 -19.84
N ALA A 128 16.11 -46.03 -19.80
CA ALA A 128 17.23 -45.42 -19.08
C ALA A 128 17.57 -44.00 -19.58
N ALA A 129 17.30 -43.71 -20.86
CA ALA A 129 17.47 -42.38 -21.44
C ALA A 129 16.53 -41.33 -20.85
N ASP A 130 15.34 -41.71 -20.37
CA ASP A 130 14.37 -40.78 -19.75
C ASP A 130 14.83 -40.29 -18.36
N ILE A 131 15.80 -40.99 -17.75
CA ILE A 131 16.42 -40.57 -16.48
C ILE A 131 17.43 -39.44 -16.72
N GLU A 132 18.08 -39.42 -17.88
CA GLU A 132 19.07 -38.39 -18.23
C GLU A 132 18.40 -37.08 -18.67
N THR A 133 17.22 -37.14 -19.28
CA THR A 133 16.42 -35.97 -19.68
C THR A 133 14.96 -36.09 -19.23
N PRO A 134 14.63 -35.64 -18.00
CA PRO A 134 13.32 -35.85 -17.40
C PRO A 134 12.20 -34.88 -17.85
N TYR A 135 12.46 -33.96 -18.78
CA TYR A 135 11.52 -32.92 -19.25
C TYR A 135 11.39 -32.96 -20.77
#